data_AF-A0A9E3FYK8-F1
#
_entry.id   AF-A0A9E3FYK8-F1
#
_cell.length_a   1.000
_cell.length_b   1.000
_cell.length_c   1.000
_cell.angle_alpha   90.00
_cell.angle_beta   90.00
_cell.angle_gamma   90.00
#
_symmetry.space_group_name_H-M   'P 1'
#
loop_
_entity.id
_entity.type
_entity.pdbx_description
1 polymer ?
#
loop_
_entity_poly.entity_id
_entity_poly.type
_entity_poly.pdbx_seq_one_letter_code
_entity_poly.pdbx_strand_id
1 'polypeptide(L)' 'LLAQAAEAMRLSARGYHRVMRVARTIADLAGTEGVGRVHVAEALSYRRQAPRN' A
#
# COMPACT_ATOMS: atom_id res chain seq x y z
N LEU A 1 -4.15 -11.08 8.54
CA LEU A 1 -4.93 -10.36 7.51
C LEU A 1 -4.05 -9.71 6.44
N LEU A 2 -3.02 -8.91 6.76
CA LEU A 2 -2.14 -8.29 5.74
C LEU A 2 -1.31 -9.28 4.91
N ALA A 3 -0.79 -10.35 5.53
CA ALA A 3 0.00 -11.37 4.83
C ALA A 3 -0.79 -12.09 3.73
N GLN A 4 -2.08 -12.39 3.95
CA GLN A 4 -2.92 -13.08 2.96
C GLN A 4 -3.26 -12.17 1.76
N ALA A 5 -3.46 -10.88 1.99
CA ALA A 5 -3.64 -9.91 0.90
C ALA A 5 -2.36 -9.73 0.08
N ALA A 6 -1.19 -9.80 0.71
CA ALA A 6 0.10 -9.77 0.02
C ALA A 6 0.31 -11.00 -0.87
N GLU A 7 -0.06 -12.19 -0.39
CA GLU A 7 0.00 -13.46 -1.12
C GLU A 7 -0.94 -13.47 -2.33
N ALA A 8 -2.20 -13.03 -2.13
CA ALA A 8 -3.19 -12.91 -3.20
C ALA A 8 -2.77 -11.94 -4.32
N MET A 9 -1.95 -10.94 -4.00
CA MET A 9 -1.44 -9.95 -4.96
C MET A 9 -0.06 -10.30 -5.53
N ARG A 10 0.46 -11.50 -5.23
CA ARG A 10 1.80 -11.97 -5.62
C ARG A 10 2.89 -10.90 -5.37
N LEU A 11 2.81 -10.21 -4.24
CA LEU A 11 3.78 -9.19 -3.89
C LEU A 11 5.08 -9.86 -3.44
N SER A 12 6.18 -9.57 -4.14
CA SER A 12 7.50 -9.87 -3.58
C SER A 12 7.69 -9.08 -2.28
N ALA A 13 8.60 -9.54 -1.40
CA ALA A 13 8.92 -8.83 -0.16
C ALA A 13 9.23 -7.33 -0.39
N ARG A 14 9.93 -7.01 -1.49
CA ARG A 14 10.20 -5.63 -1.92
C ARG A 14 8.94 -4.88 -2.34
N GLY A 15 8.05 -5.55 -3.08
CA GLY A 15 6.75 -5.00 -3.45
C GLY A 15 5.90 -4.67 -2.22
N TYR A 16 5.83 -5.59 -1.25
CA TYR A 16 5.13 -5.38 0.01
C TYR A 16 5.70 -4.18 0.77
N HIS A 17 7.02 -4.09 0.92
CA HIS A 17 7.67 -2.97 1.59
C HIS A 17 7.36 -1.63 0.91
N ARG A 18 7.39 -1.59 -0.43
CA ARG A 18 7.04 -0.37 -1.19
C ARG A 18 5.59 0.05 -0.96
N VAL A 19 4.65 -0.90 -0.97
CA VAL A 19 3.22 -0.64 -0.70
C VAL A 19 3.04 -0.09 0.71
N MET A 20 3.67 -0.71 1.72
CA MET A 20 3.56 -0.26 3.11
C MET A 20 4.15 1.15 3.31
N ARG A 21 5.24 1.50 2.62
CA ARG A 21 5.79 2.85 2.67
C ARG A 21 4.82 3.89 2.11
N VAL A 22 4.19 3.61 0.97
CA VAL A 22 3.19 4.51 0.37
C VAL A 22 1.94 4.60 1.25
N ALA A 23 1.45 3.46 1.76
CA ALA A 23 0.31 3.43 2.67
C ALA A 23 0.57 4.24 3.96
N ARG A 24 1.80 4.25 4.46
CA ARG A 24 2.20 5.12 5.58
C ARG A 24 2.12 6.59 5.21
N THR A 25 2.69 6.99 4.08
CA THR A 25 2.57 8.38 3.61
C THR A 25 1.11 8.81 3.45
N ILE A 26 0.23 7.95 2.92
CA ILE A 26 -1.21 8.24 2.81
C ILE A 26 -1.84 8.41 4.19
N ALA A 27 -1.52 7.53 5.14
CA ALA A 27 -2.02 7.61 6.52
C ALA A 27 -1.57 8.90 7.22
N ASP A 28 -0.31 9.30 7.00
CA ASP A 28 0.28 10.52 7.54
C ASP A 28 -0.42 11.76 6.95
N LEU A 29 -0.66 11.77 5.64
CA LEU A 29 -1.40 12.85 4.96
C LEU A 29 -2.87 12.92 5.40
N ALA A 30 -3.47 11.79 5.75
CA ALA A 30 -4.82 11.73 6.30
C ALA A 30 -4.89 12.12 7.79
N GLY A 31 -3.76 12.37 8.45
CA GLY A 31 -3.70 12.72 9.88
C GLY A 31 -4.11 11.57 10.81
N THR A 32 -3.96 10.32 10.37
CA THR A 32 -4.35 9.14 11.14
C THR A 32 -3.15 8.56 11.91
N GLU A 33 -3.39 8.00 13.09
CA GLU A 33 -2.32 7.42 13.93
C GLU A 33 -1.68 6.15 13.35
N GLY A 34 -2.28 5.56 12.31
CA GLY A 34 -1.81 4.29 11.80
C GLY A 34 -2.32 3.92 10.41
N VAL A 35 -1.65 2.91 9.84
CA VAL A 35 -1.99 2.41 8.51
C VAL A 35 -3.23 1.51 8.61
N GLY A 36 -4.37 2.04 8.14
CA GLY A 36 -5.62 1.29 7.97
C GLY A 36 -5.75 0.61 6.61
N ARG A 37 -6.82 -0.18 6.45
CA ARG A 37 -7.12 -0.90 5.21
C ARG A 37 -7.30 0.03 4.00
N VAL A 38 -7.88 1.21 4.21
CA VAL A 38 -8.10 2.20 3.15
C VAL A 38 -6.79 2.73 2.57
N HIS A 39 -5.81 3.05 3.43
CA HIS A 39 -4.49 3.52 3.00
C HIS A 39 -3.72 2.45 2.21
N VAL A 40 -3.85 1.18 2.60
CA VAL A 40 -3.24 0.06 1.88
C VAL A 40 -3.91 -0.14 0.52
N ALA A 41 -5.24 -0.07 0.45
CA ALA A 41 -5.98 -0.20 -0.81
C ALA A 41 -5.61 0.90 -1.82
N GLU A 42 -5.45 2.13 -1.34
CA GLU A 42 -5.02 3.26 -2.17
C GLU A 42 -3.57 3.11 -2.64
N ALA A 43 -2.65 2.74 -1.74
CA ALA A 43 -1.26 2.44 -2.10
C ALA A 43 -1.13 1.34 -3.17
N LEU A 44 -2.00 0.34 -3.12
CA LEU A 44 -2.06 -0.73 -4.13
C LEU A 44 -2.58 -0.24 -5.48
N SER A 45 -3.57 0.66 -5.48
CA SER A 45 -4.07 1.29 -6.70
C SER A 45 -2.98 2.09 -7.42
N TYR A 46 -2.13 2.81 -6.69
CA TYR A 46 -0.98 3.50 -7.26
C TYR A 46 0.07 2.56 -7.86
N ARG A 47 0.20 1.32 -7.38
CA ARG A 47 1.09 0.32 -8.02
C ARG A 47 0.53 -0.14 -9.37
N ARG A 48 -0.80 -0.22 -9.50
CA ARG A 48 -1.47 -0.67 -10.73
C ARG A 48 -1.47 0.40 -11.82
N GLN A 49 -1.37 1.67 -11.43
CA GLN A 49 -1.22 2.78 -12.35
C GLN A 49 0.27 3.04 -12.57
N ALA A 50 0.80 2.66 -13.75
CA ALA A 50 2.11 3.15 -14.16
C ALA A 50 2.08 4.69 -14.16
N PRO A 51 3.14 5.38 -13.70
CA PRO A 51 3.18 6.83 -13.75
C PRO A 51 2.92 7.27 -15.19
N ARG A 52 1.90 8.11 -15.37
CA ARG A 52 1.63 8.77 -16.65
C ARG A 52 2.49 10.02 -16.62
N ASN A 53 3.60 9.97 -17.35
CA ASN A 53 4.50 11.09 -17.57
C ASN A 53 3.92 11.98 -18.68
#